data_AF-A0A088F0F8-F1
#
_entry.id   AF-A0A088F0F8-F1
#
_cell.length_a   1.000
_cell.length_b   1.000
_cell.length_c   1.000
_cell.angle_alpha   90.00
_cell.angle_beta   90.00
_cell.angle_gamma   90.00
#
_symmetry.space_group_name_H-M   'P 1'
#
loop_
_entity.id
_entity.type
_entity.pdbx_description
1 polymer ?
#
loop_
_entity_poly.entity_id
_entity_poly.type
_entity_poly.pdbx_seq_one_letter_code
_entity_poly.pdbx_strand_id
1 'polypeptide(L)'
;MDDFQKIENIENLISQYYKMSFDGDIDDYNYNKMLKNQLKEVIMNSKNNSIIVEKALLVLAKATGCAEDQEIAKEIIDYLFENKIISNKELNLFYDNLGTNRWL
;
A
#
# COMPACT_ATOMS: atom_id res chain seq x y z
N MET A 1 1.97 -19.49 4.88
CA MET A 1 2.85 -18.40 4.44
C MET A 1 2.79 -17.33 5.51
N ASP A 2 3.93 -17.00 6.09
CA ASP A 2 4.04 -15.95 7.11
C ASP A 2 3.66 -14.57 6.52
N ASP A 3 3.04 -13.69 7.32
CA ASP A 3 2.55 -12.41 6.82
C ASP A 3 3.70 -11.48 6.39
N PHE A 4 4.91 -11.58 6.98
CA PHE A 4 6.07 -10.85 6.44
C PHE A 4 6.42 -11.33 5.04
N GLN A 5 6.43 -12.64 4.82
CA GLN A 5 6.74 -13.21 3.51
C GLN A 5 5.71 -12.80 2.45
N LYS A 6 4.43 -12.66 2.84
CA LYS A 6 3.38 -12.13 1.96
C LYS A 6 3.65 -10.67 1.59
N ILE A 7 3.98 -9.83 2.57
CA ILE A 7 4.31 -8.41 2.34
C ILE A 7 5.51 -8.29 1.40
N GLU A 8 6.58 -9.06 1.62
CA GLU A 8 7.76 -9.05 0.77
C GLU A 8 7.46 -9.50 -0.66
N ASN A 9 6.58 -10.50 -0.81
CA ASN A 9 6.15 -10.93 -2.13
C ASN A 9 5.36 -9.82 -2.85
N ILE A 10 4.44 -9.14 -2.15
CA ILE A 10 3.67 -8.02 -2.72
C ILE A 10 4.59 -6.85 -3.08
N GLU A 11 5.54 -6.50 -2.21
CA GLU A 11 6.55 -5.46 -2.50
C GLU A 11 7.36 -5.79 -3.76
N ASN A 12 7.76 -7.05 -3.93
CA ASN A 12 8.45 -7.50 -5.13
C ASN A 12 7.56 -7.45 -6.39
N LEU A 13 6.26 -7.75 -6.26
CA LEU A 13 5.31 -7.60 -7.37
C LEU A 13 5.12 -6.13 -7.76
N ILE A 14 5.03 -5.22 -6.78
CA ILE A 14 4.97 -3.77 -7.03
C ILE A 14 6.24 -3.28 -7.74
N SER A 15 7.42 -3.75 -7.31
CA SER A 15 8.70 -3.41 -7.96
C SER A 15 8.78 -3.92 -9.40
N GLN A 16 8.19 -5.08 -9.68
CA GLN A 16 8.07 -5.60 -11.04
C GLN A 16 7.06 -4.82 -11.88
N TYR A 17 5.90 -4.49 -11.29
CA TYR A 17 4.87 -3.65 -11.91
C TYR A 17 5.46 -2.34 -12.44
N TYR A 18 6.25 -1.62 -11.65
CA TYR A 18 6.89 -0.37 -12.10
C TYR A 18 7.93 -0.53 -13.22
N LYS A 19 8.28 -1.77 -13.61
CA LYS A 19 9.15 -2.08 -14.75
C LYS A 19 8.38 -2.62 -15.96
N MET A 20 7.07 -2.88 -15.81
CA MET A 20 6.22 -3.35 -16.88
C MET A 20 5.87 -2.20 -17.83
N SER A 21 5.52 -2.56 -19.06
CA SER A 21 4.85 -1.67 -20.00
C SER A 21 3.48 -2.25 -20.26
N PHE A 22 2.45 -1.44 -20.06
CA PHE A 22 1.07 -1.82 -20.30
C PHE A 22 0.64 -1.34 -21.68
N ASP A 23 -0.19 -2.14 -22.36
CA ASP A 23 -0.78 -1.77 -23.66
C ASP A 23 -1.87 -0.68 -23.54
N GLY A 24 -2.27 -0.31 -22.31
CA GLY A 24 -3.20 0.79 -22.04
C GLY A 24 -3.32 1.16 -20.55
N ASP A 25 -3.73 2.40 -20.28
CA ASP A 25 -3.80 3.00 -18.94
C ASP A 25 -4.78 2.29 -17.99
N ILE A 26 -5.87 1.69 -18.53
CA ILE A 26 -6.88 1.00 -17.72
C ILE A 26 -6.32 -0.29 -17.11
N ASP A 27 -5.54 -1.05 -17.87
CA ASP A 27 -4.90 -2.28 -17.39
C ASP A 27 -3.81 -1.97 -16.37
N ASP A 28 -3.05 -0.87 -16.58
CA ASP A 28 -2.07 -0.35 -15.62
C ASP A 28 -2.74 -0.01 -14.28
N TYR A 29 -3.75 0.87 -14.29
CA TYR A 29 -4.47 1.29 -13.10
C TYR A 29 -5.09 0.11 -12.33
N ASN A 30 -5.75 -0.81 -13.03
CA ASN A 30 -6.38 -1.96 -12.39
C ASN A 30 -5.36 -2.90 -11.74
N TYR A 31 -4.21 -3.12 -12.40
CA TYR A 31 -3.16 -3.96 -11.85
C TYR A 31 -2.51 -3.33 -10.62
N ASN A 32 -2.23 -2.02 -10.67
CA ASN A 32 -1.75 -1.26 -9.52
C ASN A 32 -2.73 -1.34 -8.34
N LYS A 33 -4.02 -1.08 -8.60
CA LYS A 33 -5.08 -1.15 -7.60
C LYS A 33 -5.21 -2.55 -6.99
N MET A 34 -5.06 -3.60 -7.79
CA MET A 34 -5.07 -4.98 -7.30
C MET A 34 -3.91 -5.24 -6.32
N LEU A 35 -2.69 -4.85 -6.67
CA LEU A 35 -1.51 -5.06 -5.81
C LEU A 35 -1.65 -4.32 -4.47
N LYS A 36 -2.13 -3.08 -4.50
CA LYS A 36 -2.36 -2.27 -3.28
C LYS A 36 -3.49 -2.83 -2.41
N ASN A 37 -4.54 -3.38 -3.02
CA ASN A 37 -5.60 -4.05 -2.25
C ASN A 37 -5.12 -5.33 -1.57
N GLN A 38 -4.12 -6.04 -2.10
CA GLN A 38 -3.51 -7.16 -1.37
C GLN A 38 -2.83 -6.70 -0.07
N LEU A 39 -2.18 -5.52 -0.06
CA LEU A 39 -1.65 -4.93 1.18
C LEU A 39 -2.77 -4.60 2.17
N LYS A 40 -3.89 -4.03 1.69
CA LYS A 40 -5.07 -3.79 2.50
C LYS A 40 -5.57 -5.08 3.16
N GLU A 41 -5.68 -6.18 2.42
CA GLU A 41 -6.10 -7.46 2.98
C GLU A 41 -5.15 -7.98 4.06
N VAL A 42 -3.83 -7.84 3.87
CA VAL A 42 -2.85 -8.20 4.91
C VAL A 42 -3.07 -7.36 6.17
N ILE A 43 -3.23 -6.04 6.04
CA ILE A 43 -3.48 -5.15 7.17
C ILE A 43 -4.76 -5.55 7.92
N MET A 44 -5.84 -5.84 7.20
CA MET A 44 -7.12 -6.26 7.77
C MET A 44 -6.98 -7.56 8.58
N ASN A 45 -6.30 -8.55 8.02
CA ASN A 45 -6.12 -9.86 8.64
C ASN A 45 -5.17 -9.82 9.85
N SER A 46 -4.21 -8.88 9.84
CA SER A 46 -3.17 -8.77 10.86
C SER A 46 -3.36 -7.57 11.78
N LYS A 47 -4.58 -7.00 11.88
CA LYS A 47 -4.91 -5.77 12.64
C LYS A 47 -4.43 -5.73 14.09
N ASN A 48 -4.23 -6.88 14.74
CA ASN A 48 -3.76 -6.97 16.12
C ASN A 48 -2.23 -7.07 16.23
N ASN A 49 -1.52 -7.13 15.10
CA ASN A 49 -0.07 -7.22 15.02
C ASN A 49 0.48 -5.93 14.40
N SER A 50 0.76 -4.96 15.27
CA SER A 50 1.23 -3.63 14.87
C SER A 50 2.48 -3.69 13.99
N ILE A 51 3.40 -4.64 14.20
CA ILE A 51 4.61 -4.76 13.37
C ILE A 51 4.26 -5.11 11.91
N ILE A 52 3.30 -6.01 11.70
CA ILE A 52 2.84 -6.39 10.36
C ILE A 52 2.08 -5.24 9.70
N VAL A 53 1.20 -4.58 10.46
CA VAL A 53 0.43 -3.43 9.98
C VAL A 53 1.36 -2.30 9.55
N GLU A 54 2.31 -1.91 10.41
CA GLU A 54 3.30 -0.86 10.13
C GLU A 54 4.15 -1.22 8.89
N LYS A 55 4.61 -2.48 8.77
CA LYS A 55 5.38 -2.91 7.58
C LYS A 55 4.56 -2.80 6.29
N ALA A 56 3.31 -3.27 6.29
CA ALA A 56 2.45 -3.20 5.11
C ALA A 56 2.11 -1.74 4.73
N LEU A 57 1.86 -0.87 5.72
CA LEU A 57 1.64 0.55 5.50
C LEU A 57 2.87 1.25 4.91
N LEU A 58 4.07 0.90 5.37
CA LEU A 58 5.32 1.44 4.81
C LEU A 58 5.53 1.03 3.35
N VAL A 59 5.17 -0.20 2.97
CA VAL A 59 5.21 -0.63 1.56
C VAL A 59 4.19 0.16 0.73
N LEU A 60 2.96 0.32 1.22
CA LEU A 60 1.93 1.12 0.54
C LEU A 60 2.37 2.58 0.36
N ALA A 61 2.94 3.19 1.39
CA ALA A 61 3.41 4.57 1.37
C ALA A 61 4.53 4.79 0.33
N LYS A 62 5.52 3.88 0.29
CA LYS A 62 6.59 3.91 -0.70
C LYS A 62 6.09 3.70 -2.13
N ALA A 63 5.05 2.91 -2.30
CA ALA A 63 4.35 2.69 -3.57
C ALA A 63 3.34 3.82 -3.91
N THR A 64 3.40 4.95 -3.20
CA THR A 64 2.54 6.11 -3.45
C THR A 64 3.37 7.28 -3.96
N GLY A 65 3.53 7.36 -5.28
CA GLY A 65 4.40 8.35 -5.95
C GLY A 65 3.70 9.28 -6.94
N CYS A 66 2.60 8.84 -7.55
CA CYS A 66 1.86 9.59 -8.58
C CYS A 66 0.41 9.91 -8.16
N ALA A 67 -0.32 10.68 -8.97
CA ALA A 67 -1.71 11.05 -8.68
C ALA A 67 -2.64 9.83 -8.58
N GLU A 68 -2.52 8.88 -9.50
CA GLU A 68 -3.29 7.63 -9.49
C GLU A 68 -2.97 6.79 -8.25
N ASP A 69 -1.68 6.72 -7.89
CA ASP A 69 -1.27 6.02 -6.68
C ASP A 69 -1.88 6.61 -5.42
N GLN A 70 -1.94 7.95 -5.34
CA GLN A 70 -2.53 8.67 -4.21
C GLN A 70 -4.02 8.43 -4.10
N GLU A 71 -4.74 8.38 -5.24
CA GLU A 71 -6.18 8.06 -5.24
C GLU A 71 -6.43 6.67 -4.64
N ILE A 72 -5.71 5.66 -5.12
CA ILE A 72 -5.84 4.28 -4.64
C ILE A 72 -5.45 4.19 -3.16
N ALA A 73 -4.31 4.79 -2.78
CA ALA A 73 -3.83 4.72 -1.41
C ALA A 73 -4.77 5.46 -0.44
N LYS A 74 -5.35 6.59 -0.85
CA LYS A 74 -6.35 7.31 -0.07
C LYS A 74 -7.61 6.47 0.16
N GLU A 75 -8.15 5.82 -0.88
CA GLU A 75 -9.29 4.90 -0.75
C GLU A 75 -9.03 3.80 0.29
N ILE A 76 -7.82 3.24 0.28
CA ILE A 76 -7.42 2.19 1.22
C ILE A 76 -7.28 2.75 2.65
N ILE A 77 -6.55 3.86 2.82
CA ILE A 77 -6.25 4.44 4.12
C ILE A 77 -7.52 4.97 4.80
N ASP A 78 -8.39 5.66 4.06
CA ASP A 78 -9.68 6.12 4.57
C ASP A 78 -10.49 4.92 5.09
N TYR A 79 -10.62 3.86 4.28
CA TYR A 79 -11.33 2.66 4.70
C TYR A 79 -10.74 2.04 5.98
N LEU A 80 -9.41 1.87 6.03
CA LEU A 80 -8.74 1.26 7.18
C LEU A 80 -8.92 2.11 8.46
N PHE A 81 -8.86 3.43 8.32
CA PHE A 81 -8.99 4.36 9.45
C PHE A 81 -10.44 4.47 9.94
N GLU A 82 -11.40 4.67 9.03
CA GLU A 82 -12.83 4.76 9.34
C GLU A 82 -13.36 3.49 10.02
N ASN A 83 -12.85 2.32 9.61
CA ASN A 83 -13.19 1.04 10.22
C ASN A 83 -12.36 0.70 11.48
N LYS A 84 -11.54 1.63 11.97
CA LYS A 84 -10.70 1.48 13.18
C LYS A 84 -9.75 0.28 13.10
N ILE A 85 -9.28 -0.05 11.90
CA ILE A 85 -8.30 -1.11 11.66
C ILE A 85 -6.88 -0.59 11.93
N ILE A 86 -6.63 0.69 11.63
CA ILE A 86 -5.39 1.39 11.93
C ILE A 86 -5.65 2.56 12.89
N SER A 87 -4.67 2.88 13.71
CA SER A 87 -4.68 4.00 14.64
C SER A 87 -4.16 5.30 14.01
N ASN A 88 -4.32 6.43 14.71
CA ASN A 88 -3.70 7.70 14.31
C ASN A 88 -2.17 7.59 14.16
N LYS A 89 -1.51 6.75 14.97
CA LYS A 89 -0.06 6.54 14.89
C LYS A 89 0.32 5.91 13.55
N GLU A 90 -0.41 4.86 13.17
CA GLU A 90 -0.20 4.14 11.90
C GLU A 90 -0.61 4.98 10.68
N LEU A 91 -1.65 5.81 10.83
CA LEU A 91 -2.03 6.81 9.82
C LEU A 91 -0.90 7.82 9.57
N ASN A 92 -0.34 8.39 10.65
CA ASN A 92 0.78 9.34 10.53
C ASN A 92 2.01 8.67 9.93
N LEU A 93 2.32 7.42 10.34
CA LEU A 93 3.41 6.64 9.76
C LEU A 93 3.29 6.54 8.24
N PHE A 94 2.08 6.27 7.73
CA PHE A 94 1.84 6.20 6.28
C PHE A 94 2.13 7.55 5.60
N TYR A 95 1.58 8.65 6.11
CA TYR A 95 1.75 9.97 5.48
C TYR A 95 3.20 10.51 5.56
N ASP A 96 3.89 10.25 6.68
CA ASP A 96 5.29 10.65 6.86
C ASP A 96 6.24 9.93 5.89
N ASN A 97 5.85 8.74 5.41
CA ASN A 97 6.67 7.88 4.55
C ASN A 97 6.18 7.82 3.10
N LEU A 98 5.31 8.74 2.67
CA LEU A 98 4.85 8.80 1.28
C LEU A 98 6.04 8.89 0.31
N GLY A 99 5.97 8.14 -0.79
CA GLY A 99 6.96 8.20 -1.87
C GLY A 99 7.13 9.60 -2.45
N THR A 100 6.12 10.46 -2.35
CA THR A 100 6.17 11.87 -2.76
C THR A 100 7.04 12.75 -1.86
N ASN A 101 7.25 12.39 -0.59
CA ASN A 101 8.19 13.11 0.30
C ASN A 101 9.64 12.97 -0.15
N ARG A 102 9.93 12.07 -1.10
CA ARG A 102 11.26 11.90 -1.70
C ARG A 102 11.65 13.02 -2.67
N TRP A 103 10.70 13.89 -3.04
CA TRP A 103 10.90 15.01 -3.97
C TRP A 103 10.74 16.39 -3.31
N LEU A 104 10.54 16.44 -1.99
CA LEU A 104 10.45 17.67 -1.19
C LEU A 104 11.78 18.03 -0.51
#